data_AF-A0A2V7PK71-F1
#
_entry.id   AF-A0A2V7PK71-F1
#
_cell.length_a   1.000
_cell.length_b   1.000
_cell.length_c   1.000
_cell.angle_alpha   90.00
_cell.angle_beta   90.00
_cell.angle_gamma   90.00
#
_symmetry.space_group_name_H-M   'P 1'
#
loop_
_entity.id
_entity.type
_entity.pdbx_description
1 polymer ?
#
loop_
_entity_poly.entity_id
_entity_poly.type
_entity_poly.pdbx_seq_one_letter_code
_entity_poly.pdbx_strand_id
1 'polypeptide(L)'
;MATEVARFERKHMFTTIGRTEGDIRFAEDQFLSPLHAKLSWEDGQLDVRDLGSRNGTWVFLEGPCRLTDGDLILIGSQILRFRRLGYPGPHHAEADATKRMGSMTPSADIASLTQLRTDGSSRDVIQLSPGRDVHIGRERGDWIFPYDPSMSAQHATVRSEDADFVLVDDH
;
A
#
# COMPACT_ATOMS: atom_id res chain seq x y z
N MET A 1 24.61 0.27 14.39
CA MET A 1 25.30 -0.41 13.27
C MET A 1 24.46 -1.62 12.93
N ALA A 2 23.83 -1.64 11.75
CA ALA A 2 23.07 -2.82 11.33
C ALA A 2 24.07 -3.95 11.09
N THR A 3 23.94 -5.03 11.84
CA THR A 3 24.75 -6.23 11.65
C THR A 3 24.41 -6.78 10.26
N GLU A 4 25.40 -6.89 9.38
CA GLU A 4 25.22 -7.55 8.08
C GLU A 4 24.81 -9.00 8.33
N VAL A 5 23.57 -9.35 7.99
CA VAL A 5 22.95 -10.64 8.37
C VAL A 5 23.33 -11.74 7.37
N ALA A 6 23.45 -11.39 6.08
CA ALA A 6 23.97 -12.26 5.01
C ALA A 6 24.21 -11.44 3.73
N ARG A 7 25.15 -11.90 2.88
CA ARG A 7 25.37 -11.38 1.53
C ARG A 7 25.32 -12.54 0.54
N PHE A 8 24.62 -12.33 -0.57
CA PHE A 8 24.49 -13.30 -1.65
C PHE A 8 25.03 -12.70 -2.96
N GLU A 9 25.91 -13.44 -3.63
CA GLU A 9 26.44 -13.02 -4.93
C GLU A 9 25.43 -13.28 -6.04
N ARG A 10 25.25 -12.30 -6.92
CA ARG A 10 24.45 -12.43 -8.13
C ARG A 10 25.17 -13.34 -9.13
N LYS A 11 24.55 -14.49 -9.44
CA LYS A 11 25.10 -15.43 -10.43
C LYS A 11 24.53 -15.26 -11.84
N HIS A 12 23.30 -14.75 -11.95
CA HIS A 12 22.56 -14.62 -13.22
C HIS A 12 21.83 -13.29 -13.31
N MET A 13 21.17 -13.03 -14.46
CA MET A 13 20.40 -11.80 -14.67
C MET A 13 19.26 -11.64 -13.66
N PHE A 14 18.77 -12.74 -13.12
CA PHE A 14 17.82 -12.78 -12.03
C PHE A 14 18.28 -13.71 -10.91
N THR A 15 17.65 -13.61 -9.75
CA THR A 15 17.89 -14.46 -8.58
C THR A 15 16.55 -14.81 -7.95
N THR A 16 16.31 -16.09 -7.75
CA THR A 16 15.09 -16.60 -7.12
C THR A 16 15.32 -16.86 -5.64
N ILE A 17 14.32 -16.54 -4.83
CA ILE A 17 14.32 -16.70 -3.38
C ILE A 17 13.19 -17.64 -3.00
N GLY A 18 13.46 -18.58 -2.10
CA GLY A 18 12.46 -19.50 -1.58
C GLY A 18 12.87 -20.16 -0.27
N ARG A 19 11.97 -20.96 0.29
CA ARG A 19 12.25 -21.77 1.48
C ARG A 19 13.09 -22.99 1.13
N THR A 20 12.66 -23.75 0.13
CA THR A 20 13.25 -25.04 -0.26
C THR A 20 13.75 -25.06 -1.70
N GLU A 21 13.28 -24.14 -2.54
CA GLU A 21 13.60 -24.02 -3.96
C GLU A 21 14.20 -22.64 -4.27
N GLY A 22 14.75 -22.47 -5.46
CA GLY A 22 15.39 -21.23 -5.91
C GLY A 22 16.91 -21.18 -5.68
N ASP A 23 17.51 -20.05 -6.06
CA ASP A 23 18.94 -19.77 -5.98
C ASP A 23 19.39 -19.49 -4.54
N ILE A 24 18.59 -18.71 -3.80
CA ILE A 24 18.78 -18.40 -2.38
C ILE A 24 17.68 -19.09 -1.59
N ARG A 25 18.08 -19.84 -0.56
CA ARG A 25 17.18 -20.67 0.24
C ARG A 25 17.27 -20.34 1.72
N PHE A 26 16.13 -20.12 2.35
CA PHE A 26 16.01 -19.95 3.79
C PHE A 26 15.18 -21.11 4.36
N ALA A 27 15.82 -22.27 4.55
CA ALA A 27 15.14 -23.53 4.88
C ALA A 27 14.30 -23.48 6.17
N GLU A 28 14.75 -22.68 7.15
CA GLU A 28 14.12 -22.55 8.46
C GLU A 28 12.98 -21.51 8.49
N ASP A 29 12.81 -20.71 7.42
CA ASP A 29 11.78 -19.67 7.38
C ASP A 29 10.43 -20.24 6.92
N GLN A 30 9.55 -20.56 7.87
CA GLN A 30 8.20 -21.07 7.61
C GLN A 30 7.25 -20.07 6.93
N PHE A 31 7.62 -18.80 6.84
CA PHE A 31 6.82 -17.78 6.17
C PHE A 31 7.14 -17.67 4.68
N LEU A 32 8.22 -18.30 4.21
CA LEU A 32 8.50 -18.39 2.79
C LEU A 32 7.81 -19.60 2.13
N SER A 33 7.22 -19.39 0.96
CA SER A 33 6.84 -20.47 0.04
C SER A 33 8.08 -21.24 -0.45
N PRO A 34 7.93 -22.51 -0.91
CA PRO A 34 9.02 -23.29 -1.51
C PRO A 34 9.85 -22.48 -2.49
N LEU A 35 9.19 -21.84 -3.46
CA LEU A 35 9.69 -20.80 -4.33
C LEU A 35 8.81 -19.55 -4.10
N HIS A 36 9.39 -18.42 -3.70
CA HIS A 36 8.64 -17.28 -3.16
C HIS A 36 8.64 -16.08 -4.12
N ALA A 37 9.82 -15.62 -4.51
CA ALA A 37 9.98 -14.42 -5.31
C ALA A 37 11.15 -14.53 -6.29
N LYS A 38 11.14 -13.66 -7.29
CA LYS A 38 12.22 -13.44 -8.25
C LYS A 38 12.66 -11.98 -8.18
N LEU A 39 13.95 -11.78 -7.99
CA LEU A 39 14.63 -10.51 -8.15
C LEU A 39 15.24 -10.44 -9.55
N SER A 40 14.93 -9.42 -10.34
CA SER A 40 15.53 -9.19 -11.66
C SER A 40 16.22 -7.83 -11.65
N TRP A 41 17.38 -7.71 -12.29
CA TRP A 41 18.07 -6.43 -12.41
C TRP A 41 18.22 -6.06 -13.87
N GLU A 42 17.48 -5.05 -14.32
CA GLU A 42 17.43 -4.53 -15.69
C GLU A 42 17.61 -3.02 -15.66
N ASP A 43 18.45 -2.48 -16.54
CA ASP A 43 18.72 -1.03 -16.67
C ASP A 43 19.04 -0.28 -15.36
N GLY A 44 19.71 -0.97 -14.44
CA GLY A 44 20.10 -0.41 -13.14
C GLY A 44 18.99 -0.43 -12.08
N GLN A 45 17.80 -0.93 -12.42
CA GLN A 45 16.66 -1.07 -11.51
C GLN A 45 16.51 -2.51 -11.01
N LEU A 46 16.01 -2.65 -9.78
CA LEU A 46 15.63 -3.92 -9.19
C LEU A 46 14.13 -4.13 -9.32
N ASP A 47 13.74 -5.16 -10.05
CA ASP A 47 12.37 -5.65 -10.11
C ASP A 47 12.17 -6.82 -9.15
N VAL A 48 11.14 -6.71 -8.31
CA VAL A 48 10.72 -7.78 -7.42
C VAL A 48 9.40 -8.35 -7.93
N ARG A 49 9.39 -9.66 -8.20
CA ARG A 49 8.19 -10.37 -8.63
C ARG A 49 7.86 -11.48 -7.64
N ASP A 50 6.69 -11.39 -7.02
CA ASP A 50 6.10 -12.50 -6.27
C ASP A 50 5.76 -13.66 -7.21
N LEU A 51 6.04 -14.90 -6.80
CA LEU A 51 5.84 -16.11 -7.59
C LEU A 51 4.64 -16.93 -7.11
N GLY A 52 3.61 -16.28 -6.56
CA GLY A 52 2.44 -16.93 -5.97
C GLY A 52 2.70 -17.37 -4.53
N SER A 53 3.40 -16.52 -3.77
CA SER A 53 3.74 -16.84 -2.40
C SER A 53 2.51 -16.85 -1.49
N ARG A 54 2.56 -17.62 -0.40
CA ARG A 54 1.42 -17.73 0.53
C ARG A 54 1.18 -16.44 1.33
N ASN A 55 2.25 -15.74 1.70
CA ASN A 55 2.20 -14.58 2.59
C ASN A 55 2.38 -13.24 1.83
N GLY A 56 2.55 -13.30 0.52
CA GLY A 56 2.88 -12.16 -0.32
C GLY A 56 4.34 -11.72 -0.18
N THR A 57 4.78 -10.94 -1.16
CA THR A 57 6.06 -10.24 -1.13
C THR A 57 5.80 -8.75 -0.88
N TRP A 58 6.45 -8.19 0.14
CA TRP A 58 6.29 -6.78 0.53
C TRP A 58 7.62 -6.06 0.38
N VAL A 59 7.58 -4.84 -0.14
CA VAL A 59 8.73 -3.94 -0.25
C VAL A 59 8.46 -2.67 0.56
N PHE A 60 9.48 -2.17 1.25
CA PHE A 60 9.37 -0.88 1.93
C PHE A 60 9.27 0.24 0.90
N LEU A 61 8.53 1.29 1.24
CA LEU A 61 8.53 2.51 0.44
C LEU A 61 9.87 3.21 0.62
N GLU A 62 10.51 3.58 -0.48
CA GLU A 62 11.72 4.41 -0.48
C GLU A 62 11.40 5.92 -0.58
N GLY A 63 10.12 6.25 -0.72
CA GLY A 63 9.61 7.62 -0.82
C GLY A 63 8.10 7.64 -1.09
N PRO A 64 7.52 8.83 -1.36
CA PRO A 64 6.11 8.97 -1.69
C PRO A 64 5.70 8.07 -2.86
N CYS A 65 4.64 7.29 -2.68
CA CYS A 65 4.16 6.33 -3.65
C CYS A 65 2.73 6.64 -4.09
N ARG A 66 2.54 6.89 -5.38
CA ARG A 66 1.20 7.12 -5.96
C ARG A 66 0.43 5.80 -5.97
N LEU A 67 -0.76 5.82 -5.36
CA LEU A 67 -1.62 4.65 -5.22
C LEU A 67 -2.43 4.40 -6.49
N THR A 68 -2.52 3.13 -6.89
CA THR A 68 -3.28 2.62 -8.03
C THR A 68 -4.37 1.66 -7.55
N ASP A 69 -5.50 1.60 -8.27
CA ASP A 69 -6.62 0.72 -7.90
C ASP A 69 -6.16 -0.73 -7.69
N GLY A 70 -6.48 -1.29 -6.52
CA GLY A 70 -6.11 -2.65 -6.16
C GLY A 70 -4.85 -2.77 -5.30
N ASP A 71 -4.08 -1.70 -5.13
CA ASP A 71 -2.87 -1.73 -4.29
C ASP A 71 -3.17 -2.22 -2.88
N LEU A 72 -2.27 -3.06 -2.38
CA LEU A 72 -2.23 -3.51 -0.99
C LEU A 72 -1.12 -2.77 -0.26
N ILE A 73 -1.45 -2.26 0.91
CA ILE A 73 -0.57 -1.48 1.76
C ILE A 73 -0.45 -2.22 3.09
N LEU A 74 0.76 -2.56 3.50
CA LEU A 74 1.05 -3.06 4.84
C LEU A 74 1.55 -1.89 5.69
N ILE A 75 0.77 -1.53 6.72
CA ILE A 75 1.10 -0.46 7.66
C ILE A 75 0.96 -0.96 9.09
N GLY A 76 2.06 -0.95 9.86
CA GLY A 76 2.15 -1.78 11.06
C GLY A 76 1.85 -3.25 10.71
N SER A 77 0.80 -3.80 11.33
CA SER A 77 0.27 -5.14 11.06
C SER A 77 -1.04 -5.13 10.27
N GLN A 78 -1.45 -3.95 9.79
CA GLN A 78 -2.70 -3.77 9.04
C GLN A 78 -2.46 -3.90 7.54
N ILE A 79 -3.30 -4.68 6.88
CA ILE A 79 -3.36 -4.71 5.42
C ILE A 79 -4.53 -3.84 4.97
N LEU A 80 -4.24 -2.80 4.20
CA LEU A 80 -5.22 -1.91 3.61
C LEU A 80 -5.26 -2.12 2.10
N ARG A 81 -6.46 -2.15 1.51
CA ARG A 81 -6.66 -2.17 0.07
C ARG A 81 -7.14 -0.82 -0.42
N PHE A 82 -6.42 -0.24 -1.36
CA PHE A 82 -6.87 0.96 -2.06
C PHE A 82 -7.81 0.59 -3.21
N ARG A 83 -8.93 1.30 -3.32
CA ARG A 83 -9.88 1.18 -4.43
C ARG A 83 -10.23 2.55 -4.97
N ARG A 84 -10.18 2.71 -6.29
CA ARG A 84 -10.70 3.89 -6.99
C ARG A 84 -12.19 3.67 -7.24
N LEU A 85 -13.03 4.59 -6.79
CA LEU A 85 -14.49 4.49 -6.89
C LEU A 85 -15.04 5.11 -8.18
N GLY A 86 -14.16 5.65 -9.02
CA GLY A 86 -14.54 6.45 -10.18
C GLY A 86 -14.94 7.86 -9.76
N TYR A 87 -15.04 8.77 -10.73
CA TYR A 87 -15.59 10.09 -10.48
C TYR A 87 -17.11 9.94 -10.40
N PRO A 88 -17.79 10.20 -9.27
CA PRO A 88 -19.21 10.40 -9.30
C PRO A 88 -19.40 11.67 -10.12
N GLY A 89 -19.86 11.54 -11.36
CA GLY A 89 -20.17 12.68 -12.23
C GLY A 89 -20.91 13.75 -11.43
N PRO A 90 -20.80 15.05 -11.81
CA PRO A 90 -21.58 16.08 -11.12
C PRO A 90 -22.99 15.55 -10.96
N HIS A 91 -23.44 15.42 -9.70
CA HIS A 91 -24.80 14.97 -9.40
C HIS A 91 -25.68 15.73 -10.39
N HIS A 92 -26.42 15.01 -11.24
CA HIS A 92 -27.46 15.66 -12.03
C HIS A 92 -28.27 16.41 -11.00
N ALA A 93 -28.16 17.74 -11.02
CA ALA A 93 -28.94 18.58 -10.15
C ALA A 93 -30.37 18.12 -10.38
N GLU A 94 -31.05 17.67 -9.33
CA GLU A 94 -32.50 17.75 -9.32
C GLU A 94 -32.83 19.15 -9.82
N ALA A 95 -33.66 19.21 -10.86
CA ALA A 95 -33.84 20.37 -11.70
C ALA A 95 -34.53 21.50 -10.91
N ASP A 96 -33.77 22.20 -10.07
CA ASP A 96 -34.02 23.55 -9.57
C ASP A 96 -32.94 23.96 -8.54
N ALA A 97 -31.77 24.41 -9.00
CA ALA A 97 -30.92 25.26 -8.19
C ALA A 97 -29.95 26.09 -9.06
N THR A 98 -30.05 27.40 -8.88
CA THR A 98 -29.18 28.48 -9.34
C THR A 98 -27.73 28.06 -9.58
N LYS A 99 -27.23 28.33 -10.80
CA LYS A 99 -25.81 28.17 -11.19
C LYS A 99 -24.86 28.65 -10.09
N ARG A 100 -24.24 27.72 -9.37
CA ARG A 100 -23.05 27.99 -8.57
C ARG A 100 -21.83 27.67 -9.42
N MET A 101 -21.19 28.72 -9.92
CA MET A 101 -19.82 28.65 -10.44
C MET A 101 -18.91 28.43 -9.23
N GLY A 102 -18.53 27.18 -8.97
CA GLY A 102 -17.68 26.78 -7.85
C GLY A 102 -16.69 25.70 -8.28
N SER A 103 -15.53 25.68 -7.64
CA SER A 103 -14.32 24.88 -7.93
C SER A 103 -14.52 23.53 -8.65
N MET A 104 -13.63 23.23 -9.61
CA MET A 104 -13.52 21.93 -10.28
C MET A 104 -13.06 20.78 -9.37
N THR A 105 -12.79 21.05 -8.08
CA THR A 105 -12.42 20.04 -7.11
C THR A 105 -13.67 19.26 -6.68
N PRO A 106 -13.76 17.96 -6.98
CA PRO A 106 -14.92 17.16 -6.58
C PRO A 106 -14.95 17.06 -5.06
N SER A 107 -16.04 17.46 -4.42
CA SER A 107 -16.23 17.27 -2.98
C SER A 107 -16.64 15.84 -2.62
N ALA A 108 -16.78 14.96 -3.61
CA ALA A 108 -17.24 13.60 -3.44
C ALA A 108 -16.07 12.65 -3.20
N ASP A 109 -16.35 11.56 -2.51
CA ASP A 109 -15.41 10.46 -2.32
C ASP A 109 -15.15 9.78 -3.66
N ILE A 110 -13.87 9.69 -4.05
CA ILE A 110 -13.46 9.11 -5.34
C ILE A 110 -12.54 7.90 -5.16
N ALA A 111 -12.16 7.58 -3.93
CA ALA A 111 -11.44 6.38 -3.58
C ALA A 111 -11.75 5.95 -2.14
N SER A 112 -11.33 4.76 -1.77
CA SER A 112 -11.44 4.24 -0.40
C SER A 112 -10.22 3.42 -0.02
N LEU A 113 -9.91 3.40 1.27
CA LEU A 113 -9.05 2.38 1.87
C LEU A 113 -9.90 1.43 2.70
N THR A 114 -9.79 0.14 2.40
CA THR A 114 -10.49 -0.93 3.11
C THR A 114 -9.48 -1.75 3.91
N GLN A 115 -9.65 -1.83 5.22
CA GLN A 115 -8.88 -2.73 6.06
C GLN A 115 -9.33 -4.17 5.81
N LEU A 116 -8.35 -5.05 5.57
CA LEU A 116 -8.55 -6.48 5.39
C LEU A 116 -8.20 -7.23 6.68
N ARG A 117 -9.00 -8.25 6.99
CA ARG A 117 -8.65 -9.27 7.99
C ARG A 117 -7.75 -10.34 7.38
N THR A 118 -7.19 -11.19 8.23
CA THR A 118 -6.34 -12.32 7.83
C THR A 118 -7.03 -13.31 6.88
N ASP A 119 -8.36 -13.40 6.93
CA ASP A 119 -9.17 -14.23 6.02
C ASP A 119 -9.54 -13.52 4.70
N GLY A 120 -9.05 -12.30 4.49
CA GLY A 120 -9.34 -11.47 3.31
C GLY A 120 -10.68 -10.73 3.38
N SER A 121 -11.47 -10.91 4.45
CA SER A 121 -12.72 -10.17 4.63
C SER A 121 -12.47 -8.71 4.96
N SER A 122 -13.35 -7.83 4.47
CA SER A 122 -13.32 -6.40 4.78
C SER A 122 -13.75 -6.15 6.22
N ARG A 123 -13.03 -5.28 6.92
CA ARG A 123 -13.37 -4.82 8.27
C ARG A 123 -13.90 -3.39 8.24
N ASP A 124 -13.01 -2.42 8.29
CA ASP A 124 -13.32 -1.00 8.36
C ASP A 124 -12.92 -0.32 7.04
N VAL A 125 -13.61 0.76 6.68
CA VAL A 125 -13.39 1.48 5.43
C VAL A 125 -13.34 2.98 5.74
N ILE A 126 -12.35 3.67 5.19
CA ILE A 126 -12.31 5.13 5.14
C ILE A 126 -12.41 5.60 3.69
N GLN A 127 -13.22 6.62 3.47
CA GLN A 127 -13.38 7.25 2.16
C GLN A 127 -12.33 8.34 1.96
N LEU A 128 -11.88 8.47 0.72
CA LEU A 128 -10.88 9.44 0.31
C LEU A 128 -11.49 10.42 -0.69
N SER A 129 -11.43 11.69 -0.34
CA SER A 129 -11.96 12.80 -1.14
C SER A 129 -10.81 13.72 -1.61
N PRO A 130 -10.92 14.33 -2.80
CA PRO A 130 -9.95 15.31 -3.27
C PRO A 130 -9.74 16.48 -2.30
N GLY A 131 -8.48 16.87 -2.10
CA GLY A 131 -8.11 17.98 -1.22
C GLY A 131 -8.16 17.67 0.28
N ARG A 132 -8.39 16.41 0.66
CA ARG A 132 -8.32 15.94 2.04
C ARG A 132 -7.23 14.88 2.19
N ASP A 133 -6.28 15.16 3.06
CA ASP A 133 -5.31 14.17 3.52
C ASP A 133 -5.93 13.30 4.62
N VAL A 134 -5.49 12.04 4.66
CA VAL A 134 -5.87 11.07 5.70
C VAL A 134 -4.62 10.63 6.44
N HIS A 135 -4.56 10.93 7.73
CA HIS A 135 -3.45 10.51 8.59
C HIS A 135 -3.77 9.18 9.27
N ILE A 136 -2.80 8.29 9.30
CA ILE A 136 -2.93 6.94 9.87
C ILE A 136 -1.88 6.76 10.95
N GLY A 137 -2.29 6.24 12.12
CA GLY A 137 -1.39 6.05 13.24
C GLY A 137 -1.98 5.25 14.38
N ARG A 138 -1.14 4.93 15.36
CA ARG A 138 -1.54 4.21 16.59
C ARG A 138 -2.22 5.14 17.59
N GLU A 139 -1.84 6.42 17.63
CA GLU A 139 -2.34 7.38 18.62
C GLU A 139 -2.95 8.64 18.01
N ARG A 140 -2.53 9.00 16.79
CA ARG A 140 -2.93 10.24 16.10
C ARG A 140 -3.33 9.94 14.67
N GLY A 141 -4.27 10.75 14.17
CA GLY A 141 -4.71 10.74 12.78
C GLY A 141 -6.22 10.55 12.63
N ASP A 142 -6.68 10.49 11.39
CA ASP A 142 -8.05 10.21 11.01
C ASP A 142 -8.41 8.73 11.20
N TRP A 143 -7.45 7.83 10.98
CA TRP A 143 -7.63 6.38 11.16
C TRP A 143 -6.64 5.82 12.19
N ILE A 144 -7.19 5.48 13.37
CA ILE A 144 -6.38 5.12 14.54
C ILE A 144 -6.44 3.61 14.82
N PHE A 145 -5.27 2.99 14.97
CA PHE A 145 -5.11 1.56 15.31
C PHE A 145 -4.43 1.40 16.68
N PRO A 146 -5.14 1.63 17.80
CA PRO A 146 -4.53 1.82 19.12
C PRO A 146 -3.87 0.55 19.68
N TYR A 147 -4.25 -0.62 19.17
CA TYR A 147 -3.77 -1.92 19.64
C TYR A 147 -2.69 -2.54 18.75
N ASP A 148 -2.20 -1.82 17.74
CA ASP A 148 -1.16 -2.31 16.86
C ASP A 148 0.22 -1.79 17.33
N PRO A 149 1.03 -2.59 18.06
CA PRO A 149 2.31 -2.14 18.58
C PRO A 149 3.36 -1.91 17.50
N SER A 150 3.16 -2.43 16.28
CA SER A 150 4.07 -2.21 15.15
C SER A 150 3.80 -0.89 14.42
N MET A 151 2.71 -0.20 14.79
CA MET A 151 2.35 1.10 14.24
C MET A 151 2.88 2.24 15.12
N SER A 152 3.42 3.26 14.47
CA SER A 152 3.90 4.48 15.12
C SER A 152 2.75 5.36 15.57
N ALA A 153 3.01 6.32 16.47
CA ALA A 153 1.96 7.22 16.97
C ALA A 153 1.22 7.96 15.85
N GLN A 154 1.98 8.48 14.89
CA GLN A 154 1.57 8.89 13.55
C GLN A 154 2.53 8.18 12.59
N HIS A 155 2.02 7.40 11.65
CA HIS A 155 2.84 6.44 10.91
C HIS A 155 2.87 6.71 9.42
N ALA A 156 1.72 7.00 8.80
CA ALA A 156 1.68 7.34 7.39
C ALA A 156 0.57 8.33 7.09
N THR A 157 0.71 9.01 5.97
CA THR A 157 -0.30 9.93 5.43
C THR A 157 -0.66 9.53 4.00
N VAL A 158 -1.95 9.47 3.71
CA VAL A 158 -2.46 9.38 2.33
C VAL A 158 -2.83 10.79 1.92
N ARG A 159 -1.96 11.40 1.11
CA ARG A 159 -2.12 12.78 0.62
C ARG A 159 -3.02 12.81 -0.61
N SER A 160 -3.83 13.85 -0.72
CA SER A 160 -4.56 14.13 -1.95
C SER A 160 -3.77 15.09 -2.83
N GLU A 161 -3.35 14.63 -4.01
CA GLU A 161 -2.55 15.40 -4.96
C GLU A 161 -3.20 15.35 -6.35
N ASP A 162 -3.67 16.49 -6.86
CA ASP A 162 -4.25 16.63 -8.21
C ASP A 162 -5.32 15.57 -8.55
N ALA A 163 -6.21 15.28 -7.59
CA ALA A 163 -7.24 14.25 -7.63
C ALA A 163 -6.75 12.80 -7.59
N ASP A 164 -5.46 12.56 -7.40
CA ASP A 164 -4.88 11.27 -7.06
C ASP A 164 -4.54 11.18 -5.57
N PHE A 165 -4.07 10.01 -5.15
CA PHE A 165 -3.68 9.75 -3.77
C PHE A 165 -2.26 9.22 -3.71
N VAL A 166 -1.46 9.81 -2.83
CA VAL A 166 -0.06 9.47 -2.63
C VAL A 166 0.12 9.01 -1.20
N LEU A 167 0.62 7.80 -1.02
CA LEU A 167 1.00 7.26 0.29
C LEU A 167 2.40 7.76 0.66
N VAL A 168 2.52 8.32 1.85
CA VAL A 168 3.77 8.83 2.41
C VAL A 168 3.99 8.17 3.77
N ASP A 169 5.15 7.56 3.95
CA ASP A 169 5.64 7.15 5.26
C ASP A 169 6.11 8.40 6.03
N ASP A 170 5.65 8.56 7.27
CA ASP A 170 6.03 9.70 8.11
C ASP A 170 7.32 9.42 8.93
N HIS A 171 8.01 8.29 8.67
CA HIS A 171 9.22 7.83 9.36
C HIS A 171 10.50 7.73 8.51
#